data_AF-A0A3G6PDJ9-F1
#
_entry.id   AF-A0A3G6PDJ9-F1
#
_cell.length_a   1.000
_cell.length_b   1.000
_cell.length_c   1.000
_cell.angle_alpha   90.00
_cell.angle_beta   90.00
_cell.angle_gamma   90.00
#
_symmetry.space_group_name_H-M   'P 1'
#
loop_
_entity.id
_entity.type
_entity.pdbx_description
1 polymer ?
#
loop_
_entity_poly.entity_id
_entity_poly.type
_entity_poly.pdbx_seq_one_letter_code
_entity_poly.pdbx_strand_id
1 'polypeptide(L)'
;MKKLVLLVLMVMATTIFGQERMRVTAGSLGVLKDQTEVNVELTFENVLLMKENITETQYLENRKKQVLDNPKRGEEAWKQWIA
;
A
#
# COMPACT_ATOMS: atom_id res chain seq x y z
N MET A 1 -38.92 -29.94 6.09
CA MET A 1 -37.53 -30.40 6.25
C MET A 1 -36.60 -29.80 5.19
N LYS A 2 -36.64 -30.21 3.92
CA LYS A 2 -35.69 -29.77 2.88
C LYS A 2 -35.60 -28.24 2.69
N LYS A 3 -36.73 -27.53 2.74
CA LYS A 3 -36.79 -26.06 2.61
C LYS A 3 -36.17 -25.33 3.82
N LEU A 4 -36.33 -25.87 5.02
CA LEU A 4 -35.74 -25.32 6.24
C LEU A 4 -34.23 -25.54 6.27
N VAL A 5 -33.77 -26.73 5.86
CA VAL A 5 -32.34 -27.02 5.72
C VAL A 5 -31.69 -26.09 4.70
N LEU A 6 -32.36 -25.86 3.56
CA LEU A 6 -31.89 -24.91 2.55
C LEU A 6 -31.81 -23.48 3.08
N LEU A 7 -32.80 -23.03 3.85
CA LEU A 7 -32.82 -21.70 4.46
C LEU A 7 -31.65 -21.52 5.44
N VAL A 8 -31.40 -22.53 6.28
CA VAL A 8 -30.26 -22.52 7.23
C VAL A 8 -28.93 -22.48 6.49
N LEU A 9 -28.78 -23.25 5.40
CA LEU A 9 -27.58 -23.22 4.56
C LEU A 9 -27.37 -21.85 3.89
N MET A 10 -28.44 -21.20 3.42
CA MET A 10 -28.34 -19.85 2.85
C MET A 10 -27.91 -18.81 3.89
N VAL A 11 -28.48 -18.86 5.10
CA VAL A 11 -28.09 -17.95 6.20
C VAL A 11 -26.61 -18.16 6.56
N MET A 12 -26.18 -19.41 6.74
CA MET A 12 -24.77 -19.71 7.04
C MET A 12 -23.83 -19.27 5.92
N ALA A 13 -24.20 -19.44 4.65
CA ALA A 13 -23.41 -18.96 3.53
C ALA A 13 -23.25 -17.43 3.57
N THR A 14 -24.31 -16.67 3.84
CA THR A 14 -24.22 -15.20 3.90
C THR A 14 -23.35 -14.69 5.06
N THR A 15 -23.37 -15.37 6.20
CA THR A 15 -22.56 -14.96 7.37
C THR A 15 -21.09 -15.33 7.24
N ILE A 16 -20.76 -16.45 6.58
CA ILE A 16 -19.37 -16.92 6.42
C ILE A 16 -18.67 -16.14 5.30
N PHE A 17 -19.33 -15.90 4.17
CA PHE A 17 -18.71 -15.23 3.01
C PHE A 17 -18.89 -13.71 3.02
N GLY A 18 -19.87 -13.17 3.77
CA GLY A 18 -20.12 -11.71 3.84
C GLY A 18 -19.13 -10.93 4.72
N GLN A 19 -18.32 -11.63 5.52
CA GLN A 19 -17.29 -11.01 6.39
C GLN A 19 -15.95 -10.80 5.69
N GLU A 20 -15.80 -11.21 4.43
CA GLU A 20 -14.51 -11.05 3.74
C GLU A 20 -14.19 -9.57 3.45
N ARG A 21 -13.20 -9.07 4.20
CA ARG A 21 -12.36 -7.88 3.92
C ARG A 21 -13.12 -6.58 3.71
N MET A 22 -13.90 -6.18 4.71
CA MET A 22 -14.44 -4.83 4.75
C MET A 22 -13.28 -3.82 4.94
N ARG A 23 -12.84 -3.19 3.85
CA ARG A 23 -11.81 -2.14 3.88
C ARG A 23 -12.47 -0.81 4.21
N VAL A 24 -12.27 -0.32 5.44
CA VAL A 24 -12.72 1.02 5.81
C VAL A 24 -11.84 2.04 5.10
N THR A 25 -12.37 2.66 4.04
CA THR A 25 -11.65 3.66 3.24
C THR A 25 -11.78 5.09 3.80
N ALA A 26 -12.88 5.37 4.50
CA ALA A 26 -13.13 6.61 5.22
C ALA A 26 -14.16 6.37 6.33
N GLY A 27 -13.98 6.97 7.52
CA GLY A 27 -14.92 6.79 8.65
C GLY A 27 -14.30 6.97 10.02
N SER A 28 -15.00 6.48 11.05
CA SER A 28 -14.61 6.58 12.46
C SER A 28 -13.81 5.35 12.93
N LEU A 29 -12.91 5.54 13.89
CA LEU A 29 -12.19 4.46 14.59
C LEU A 29 -13.10 3.56 15.44
N GLY A 30 -14.41 3.79 15.47
CA GLY A 30 -15.38 2.93 16.15
C GLY A 30 -15.33 1.46 15.72
N VAL A 31 -14.80 1.15 14.53
CA VAL A 31 -14.54 -0.23 14.09
C VAL A 31 -13.44 -0.94 14.88
N LEU A 32 -12.59 -0.18 15.57
CA LEU A 32 -11.52 -0.69 16.44
C LEU A 32 -11.94 -0.75 17.91
N LYS A 33 -13.22 -0.55 18.23
CA LYS A 33 -13.70 -0.56 19.61
C LYS A 33 -13.32 -1.90 20.27
N ASP A 34 -12.75 -1.81 21.46
CA ASP A 34 -12.28 -2.93 22.29
C ASP A 34 -11.05 -3.68 21.75
N GLN A 35 -10.42 -3.22 20.65
CA GLN A 35 -9.12 -3.75 20.19
C GLN A 35 -7.97 -3.20 21.05
N THR A 36 -7.09 -4.08 21.51
CA THR A 36 -5.91 -3.71 22.33
C THR A 36 -4.64 -3.52 21.51
N GLU A 37 -4.59 -4.09 20.30
CA GLU A 37 -3.44 -4.04 19.39
C GLU A 37 -3.92 -3.91 17.94
N VAL A 38 -3.14 -3.22 17.11
CA VAL A 38 -3.43 -3.02 15.68
C VAL A 38 -2.16 -3.26 14.88
N ASN A 39 -2.25 -4.11 13.86
CA ASN A 39 -1.19 -4.28 12.87
C ASN A 39 -1.34 -3.22 11.77
N VAL A 40 -0.27 -2.48 11.50
CA VAL A 40 -0.23 -1.45 10.48
C VAL A 40 0.67 -1.92 9.33
N GLU A 41 0.14 -1.85 8.11
CA GLU A 41 0.90 -2.06 6.88
C GLU A 41 1.00 -0.72 6.13
N LEU A 42 2.23 -0.28 5.87
CA LEU A 42 2.51 0.92 5.07
C LEU A 42 2.71 0.47 3.63
N THR A 43 1.75 0.78 2.77
CA THR A 43 1.87 0.55 1.33
C THR A 43 2.40 1.80 0.65
N PHE A 44 3.46 1.65 -0.15
CA PHE A 44 4.08 2.75 -0.90
C PHE A 44 3.66 2.71 -2.38
N GLU A 45 2.40 2.35 -2.65
CA GLU A 45 1.84 2.33 -4.00
C GLU A 45 1.60 3.77 -4.49
N ASN A 46 2.17 4.11 -5.65
CA ASN A 46 2.04 5.44 -6.29
C ASN A 46 2.55 6.62 -5.46
N VAL A 47 3.58 6.40 -4.64
CA VAL A 47 4.21 7.47 -3.86
C VAL A 47 4.86 8.48 -4.80
N LEU A 48 4.57 9.75 -4.54
CA LEU A 48 5.21 10.88 -5.20
C LEU A 48 6.29 11.44 -4.26
N LEU A 49 7.48 11.64 -4.80
CA LEU A 49 8.66 12.07 -4.09
C LEU A 49 8.93 13.56 -4.35
N MET A 50 9.61 14.18 -3.38
CA MET A 50 10.04 15.58 -3.43
C MET A 50 8.88 16.59 -3.52
N LYS A 51 9.21 17.89 -3.55
CA LYS A 51 8.22 18.97 -3.70
C LYS A 51 7.54 18.91 -5.06
N GLU A 52 8.25 18.36 -6.05
CA GLU A 52 7.86 18.29 -7.45
C GLU A 52 6.87 17.16 -7.73
N ASN A 53 6.53 16.33 -6.74
CA ASN A 53 5.61 15.20 -6.86
C ASN A 53 6.00 14.23 -7.99
N ILE A 54 7.25 13.77 -8.00
CA ILE A 54 7.79 12.88 -9.04
C ILE A 54 7.72 11.42 -8.65
N THR A 55 7.59 10.51 -9.62
CA THR A 55 7.68 9.07 -9.34
C THR A 55 9.09 8.67 -8.94
N GLU A 56 9.25 7.50 -8.32
CA GLU A 56 10.56 6.93 -8.03
C GLU A 56 11.42 6.78 -9.31
N THR A 57 10.83 6.30 -10.41
CA THR A 57 11.53 6.19 -11.69
C THR A 57 12.09 7.54 -12.15
N GLN A 58 11.25 8.58 -12.11
CA GLN A 58 11.67 9.94 -12.48
C GLN A 58 12.76 10.46 -11.53
N TYR A 59 12.65 10.19 -10.23
CA TYR A 59 13.66 10.54 -9.25
C TYR A 59 15.02 9.91 -9.60
N LEU A 60 15.04 8.61 -9.92
CA LEU A 60 16.27 7.89 -10.27
C LEU A 60 16.91 8.43 -11.57
N GLU A 61 16.11 8.72 -12.59
CA GLU A 61 16.58 9.33 -13.84
C GLU A 61 17.19 10.71 -13.59
N ASN A 62 16.48 11.57 -12.86
CA ASN A 62 16.95 12.90 -12.49
C ASN A 62 18.23 12.83 -11.66
N ARG A 63 18.28 11.91 -10.70
CA ARG A 63 19.43 11.73 -9.82
C ARG A 63 20.66 11.27 -10.59
N LYS A 64 20.50 10.30 -11.50
CA LYS A 64 21.56 9.85 -12.38
C LYS A 64 22.12 11.01 -13.21
N LYS A 65 21.23 11.77 -13.84
CA LYS A 65 21.62 12.95 -14.63
C LYS A 65 22.41 13.96 -13.78
N GLN A 66 21.90 14.32 -12.60
CA GLN A 66 22.58 15.26 -11.69
C GLN A 66 23.97 14.80 -11.26
N VAL A 67 24.17 13.49 -11.05
CA VAL A 67 25.47 12.95 -10.63
C VAL A 67 26.45 12.96 -11.80
N LEU A 68 26.01 12.57 -12.99
CA LEU A 68 26.85 12.52 -14.19
C LEU A 68 27.20 13.91 -14.72
N ASP A 69 26.25 14.84 -14.72
CA ASP A 69 26.44 16.23 -15.16
C ASP A 69 27.29 17.04 -14.17
N ASN A 70 27.59 16.50 -12.98
CA ASN A 70 28.39 17.18 -11.98
C ASN A 70 29.90 17.01 -12.29
N PRO A 71 30.63 18.11 -12.58
CA PRO A 71 32.05 18.05 -12.98
C PRO A 71 33.00 17.48 -11.91
N LYS A 72 32.57 17.42 -10.64
CA LYS A 72 33.37 16.92 -9.52
C LYS A 72 33.07 15.46 -9.16
N ARG A 73 32.09 14.84 -9.80
CA ARG A 73 31.53 13.53 -9.42
C ARG A 73 31.57 12.53 -10.57
N GLY A 74 30.83 12.81 -11.63
CA GLY A 74 30.80 11.98 -12.84
C GLY A 74 30.44 10.51 -12.57
N GLU A 75 30.96 9.63 -13.42
CA GLU A 75 30.63 8.20 -13.43
C GLU A 75 31.02 7.46 -12.16
N GLU A 76 32.17 7.76 -11.56
CA GLU A 76 32.65 7.08 -10.34
C GLU A 76 31.73 7.33 -9.15
N ALA A 77 31.24 8.57 -9.01
CA ALA A 77 30.25 8.89 -8.00
C ALA A 77 28.90 8.22 -8.27
N TRP A 78 28.53 8.00 -9.54
CA TRP A 78 27.32 7.25 -9.88
C TRP A 78 27.46 5.78 -9.50
N LYS A 79 28.60 5.14 -9.81
CA LYS A 79 28.89 3.75 -9.42
C LYS A 79 28.79 3.55 -7.90
N GLN A 80 29.29 4.49 -7.11
CA GLN A 80 29.17 4.46 -5.64
C GLN A 80 27.74 4.65 -5.14
N TRP A 81 26.90 5.35 -5.90
CA TRP A 81 25.52 5.63 -5.49
C TRP A 81 24.58 4.45 -5.76
N ILE A 82 24.84 3.66 -6.80
CA ILE A 82 24.04 2.48 -7.18
C ILE A 82 24.53 1.17 -6.56
N ALA A 83 25.72 1.17 -5.95
CA ALA A 83 26.31 0.01 -5.27
C ALA A 83 25.78 -0.09 -3.83
#